data_AF-I3ZTI3-F1
#
_entry.id   AF-I3ZTI3-F1
#
_cell.length_a   1.000
_cell.length_b   1.000
_cell.length_c   1.000
_cell.angle_alpha   90.00
_cell.angle_beta   90.00
_cell.angle_gamma   90.00
#
_symmetry.space_group_name_H-M   'P 1'
#
loop_
_entity.id
_entity.type
_entity.pdbx_description
1 polymer ?
#
loop_
_entity_poly.entity_id
_entity_poly.type
_entity_poly.pdbx_seq_one_letter_code
_entity_poly.pdbx_strand_id
1 'polypeptide(L)'
;MKFGKRSVMEAVIVPLVAWVVIWLFLYIRPTSGIQRENFNVSWLITTVVSLLLVLAFIALVLKKRLRKVGYTDLKFKELPQVLEKADPEIINDLTSGIFRAILIWGAFSSGVLINGPKKGIILAIDFALVFITVGLLLIISMVVLLMDVPLMLYESLTGKRLSPIFKEILLISLVSGGSLVLLSCMASHLGASEIGLFRSLLKFYVNRDLYANLQLLSALNILYGLVGILILPRRRRAGLLMLLLIALALVPILIKVFIQLHSL
;
A
#
# COMPACT_ATOMS: atom_id res chain seq x y z
N MET A 1 -32.29 -10.61 -12.83
CA MET A 1 -30.85 -10.71 -12.51
C MET A 1 -30.73 -11.08 -11.03
N LYS A 2 -30.02 -12.16 -10.67
CA LYS A 2 -29.97 -12.66 -9.27
C LYS A 2 -29.11 -11.75 -8.36
N PHE A 3 -29.41 -11.75 -7.06
CA PHE A 3 -28.95 -10.78 -6.05
C PHE A 3 -27.43 -10.55 -6.07
N GLY A 4 -26.60 -11.59 -6.03
CA GLY A 4 -25.13 -11.44 -5.96
C GLY A 4 -24.47 -10.72 -7.15
N LYS A 5 -24.84 -11.10 -8.37
CA LYS A 5 -24.34 -10.45 -9.60
C LYS A 5 -24.81 -8.99 -9.70
N ARG A 6 -26.05 -8.73 -9.28
CA ARG A 6 -26.64 -7.40 -9.25
C ARG A 6 -25.90 -6.51 -8.25
N SER A 7 -25.64 -6.98 -7.03
CA SER A 7 -24.94 -6.22 -6.01
C SER A 7 -23.51 -5.85 -6.42
N VAL A 8 -22.75 -6.79 -7.01
CA VAL A 8 -21.39 -6.49 -7.52
C VAL A 8 -21.43 -5.46 -8.65
N MET A 9 -22.39 -5.60 -9.56
CA MET A 9 -22.53 -4.66 -10.66
C MET A 9 -22.95 -3.26 -10.18
N GLU A 10 -23.86 -3.18 -9.21
CA GLU A 10 -24.29 -1.93 -8.57
C GLU A 10 -23.12 -1.29 -7.80
N ALA A 11 -22.32 -2.07 -7.07
CA ALA A 11 -21.13 -1.58 -6.37
C ALA A 11 -20.07 -0.98 -7.30
N VAL A 12 -20.08 -1.35 -8.60
CA VAL A 12 -19.21 -0.76 -9.62
C VAL A 12 -19.85 0.44 -10.30
N ILE A 13 -21.10 0.30 -10.76
CA ILE A 13 -21.78 1.30 -11.57
C ILE A 13 -22.17 2.53 -10.76
N VAL A 14 -22.71 2.36 -9.55
CA VAL A 14 -23.18 3.48 -8.73
C VAL A 14 -22.08 4.51 -8.47
N PRO A 15 -20.89 4.14 -7.95
CA PRO A 15 -19.82 5.11 -7.75
C PRO A 15 -19.24 5.64 -9.06
N LEU A 16 -19.22 4.85 -10.14
CA LEU A 16 -18.81 5.34 -11.47
C LEU A 16 -19.73 6.45 -11.99
N VAL A 17 -21.05 6.25 -11.92
CA VAL A 17 -22.04 7.26 -12.34
C VAL A 17 -21.90 8.50 -11.48
N ALA A 18 -21.73 8.36 -10.16
CA ALA A 18 -21.47 9.49 -9.28
C ALA A 18 -20.25 10.31 -9.71
N TRP A 19 -19.14 9.66 -10.05
CA TRP A 19 -17.93 10.35 -10.54
C TRP A 19 -18.13 11.03 -11.88
N VAL A 20 -18.83 10.39 -12.82
CA VAL A 20 -19.17 11.01 -14.12
C VAL A 20 -20.00 12.28 -13.91
N VAL A 21 -20.99 12.24 -13.02
CA VAL A 21 -21.80 13.41 -12.67
C VAL A 21 -20.96 14.52 -12.03
N ILE A 22 -20.06 14.16 -11.11
CA ILE A 22 -19.14 15.10 -10.47
C ILE A 22 -18.23 15.77 -11.51
N TRP A 23 -17.62 15.00 -12.41
CA TRP A 23 -16.74 15.56 -13.45
C TRP A 23 -17.48 16.40 -14.46
N LEU A 24 -18.71 16.00 -14.84
CA LEU A 24 -19.57 16.81 -15.71
C LEU A 24 -19.90 18.15 -15.04
N PHE A 25 -20.22 18.14 -13.75
CA PHE A 25 -20.45 19.37 -12.98
C PHE A 25 -19.21 20.26 -12.94
N LEU A 26 -18.03 19.68 -12.66
CA LEU A 26 -16.75 20.40 -12.62
C LEU A 26 -16.34 20.94 -14.00
N TYR A 27 -16.75 20.29 -15.09
CA TYR A 27 -16.52 20.79 -16.45
C TYR A 27 -17.39 22.02 -16.76
N ILE A 28 -18.68 21.94 -16.43
CA ILE A 28 -19.65 23.03 -16.66
C ILE A 28 -19.32 24.24 -15.76
N ARG A 29 -19.11 24.00 -14.47
CA ARG A 29 -18.73 25.00 -13.46
C ARG A 29 -17.35 24.70 -12.88
N PRO A 30 -16.27 25.11 -13.56
CA PRO A 30 -14.92 24.97 -13.03
C PRO A 30 -14.79 25.76 -11.73
N THR A 31 -14.30 25.12 -10.69
CA THR A 31 -13.88 25.79 -9.45
C THR A 31 -12.51 26.45 -9.67
N SER A 32 -12.16 27.44 -8.84
CA SER A 32 -10.92 28.22 -8.95
C SER A 32 -9.62 27.39 -9.00
N GLY A 33 -9.67 26.12 -8.59
CA GLY A 33 -8.55 25.18 -8.65
C GLY A 33 -8.53 24.22 -9.84
N ILE A 34 -9.55 24.22 -10.72
CA ILE A 34 -9.64 23.29 -11.86
C ILE A 34 -9.78 24.09 -13.15
N GLN A 35 -8.69 24.17 -13.91
CA GLN A 35 -8.71 24.80 -15.23
C GLN A 35 -9.37 23.85 -16.24
N ARG A 36 -10.24 24.37 -17.12
CA ARG A 36 -10.90 23.55 -18.16
C ARG A 36 -9.91 22.82 -19.08
N GLU A 37 -8.71 23.39 -19.26
CA GLU A 37 -7.63 22.77 -20.03
C GLU A 37 -7.09 21.44 -19.46
N ASN A 38 -7.38 21.16 -18.19
CA ASN A 38 -7.03 19.87 -17.57
C ASN A 38 -7.96 18.73 -18.00
N PHE A 39 -9.18 19.04 -18.49
CA PHE A 39 -10.07 18.07 -19.14
C PHE A 39 -9.60 17.77 -20.58
N ASN A 40 -8.43 17.17 -20.70
CA ASN A 40 -7.83 16.84 -21.98
C ASN A 40 -7.71 15.32 -22.18
N VAL A 41 -7.29 14.93 -23.38
CA VAL A 41 -7.12 13.52 -23.78
C VAL A 41 -6.16 12.78 -22.85
N SER A 42 -5.12 13.46 -22.33
CA SER A 42 -4.17 12.85 -21.41
C SER A 42 -4.83 12.49 -20.08
N TRP A 43 -5.64 13.38 -19.49
CA TRP A 43 -6.37 13.07 -18.26
C TRP A 43 -7.37 11.92 -18.45
N LEU A 44 -8.08 11.91 -19.58
CA LEU A 44 -9.02 10.85 -19.91
C LEU A 44 -8.31 9.49 -20.03
N ILE A 45 -7.20 9.43 -20.77
CA ILE A 45 -6.39 8.20 -20.90
C ILE A 45 -5.92 7.72 -19.53
N THR A 46 -5.35 8.61 -18.70
CA THR A 46 -4.89 8.25 -17.34
C THR A 46 -6.02 7.73 -16.48
N THR A 47 -7.19 8.35 -16.55
CA THR A 47 -8.38 7.95 -15.79
C THR A 47 -8.89 6.58 -16.23
N VAL A 48 -8.96 6.32 -17.54
CA VAL A 48 -9.38 5.02 -18.09
C VAL A 48 -8.37 3.93 -17.78
N VAL A 49 -7.07 4.18 -17.99
CA VAL A 49 -6.02 3.19 -17.71
C VAL A 49 -5.98 2.85 -16.21
N SER A 50 -6.06 3.85 -15.33
CA SER A 50 -6.11 3.61 -13.88
C SER A 50 -7.38 2.86 -13.47
N LEU A 51 -8.53 3.10 -14.12
CA LEU A 51 -9.76 2.35 -13.87
C LEU A 51 -9.58 0.88 -14.23
N LEU A 52 -8.99 0.59 -15.39
CA LEU A 52 -8.72 -0.78 -15.82
C LEU A 52 -7.79 -1.51 -14.84
N LEU A 53 -6.77 -0.83 -14.31
CA LEU A 53 -5.89 -1.37 -13.28
C LEU A 53 -6.65 -1.67 -11.98
N VAL A 54 -7.51 -0.76 -11.53
CA VAL A 54 -8.33 -0.96 -10.31
C VAL A 54 -9.32 -2.11 -10.50
N LEU A 55 -9.97 -2.22 -11.67
CA LEU A 55 -10.86 -3.33 -11.99
C LEU A 55 -10.11 -4.67 -12.03
N ALA A 56 -8.91 -4.70 -12.63
CA ALA A 56 -8.06 -5.88 -12.63
C ALA A 56 -7.64 -6.29 -11.20
N PHE A 57 -7.26 -5.30 -10.37
CA PHE A 57 -6.94 -5.53 -8.96
C PHE A 57 -8.13 -6.07 -8.17
N ILE A 58 -9.31 -5.49 -8.35
CA ILE A 58 -10.57 -5.97 -7.76
C ILE A 58 -10.80 -7.43 -8.16
N ALA A 59 -10.67 -7.77 -9.45
CA ALA A 59 -10.89 -9.13 -9.94
C ALA A 59 -9.89 -10.13 -9.31
N LEU A 60 -8.62 -9.74 -9.14
CA LEU A 60 -7.60 -10.55 -8.47
C LEU A 60 -7.89 -10.75 -6.97
N VAL A 61 -8.27 -9.69 -6.26
CA VAL A 61 -8.64 -9.75 -4.84
C VAL A 61 -9.87 -10.62 -4.65
N LEU A 62 -10.87 -10.49 -5.54
CA LEU A 62 -12.07 -11.31 -5.53
C LEU A 62 -11.72 -12.79 -5.66
N LYS A 63 -10.88 -13.13 -6.65
CA LYS A 63 -10.40 -14.51 -6.86
C LYS A 63 -9.66 -15.04 -5.63
N LYS A 64 -8.79 -14.24 -5.02
CA LYS A 64 -8.01 -14.64 -3.83
C LYS A 64 -8.91 -14.86 -2.62
N ARG A 65 -9.91 -14.00 -2.39
CA ARG A 65 -10.88 -14.15 -1.28
C ARG A 65 -11.78 -15.36 -1.49
N LEU A 66 -12.32 -15.57 -2.69
CA LEU A 66 -13.14 -16.74 -2.99
C LEU A 66 -12.36 -18.06 -2.81
N ARG A 67 -11.07 -18.06 -3.16
CA ARG A 67 -10.19 -19.21 -2.87
C ARG A 67 -10.05 -19.51 -1.38
N LYS A 68 -9.96 -18.48 -0.52
CA LYS A 68 -9.89 -18.65 0.95
C LYS A 68 -11.18 -19.21 1.56
N VAL A 69 -12.32 -18.99 0.90
CA VAL A 69 -13.64 -19.45 1.34
C VAL A 69 -13.93 -20.90 0.89
N GLY A 70 -13.03 -21.53 0.12
CA GLY A 70 -13.14 -22.95 -0.26
C GLY A 70 -13.29 -23.21 -1.76
N TYR A 71 -13.33 -22.17 -2.60
CA TYR A 71 -13.41 -22.32 -4.06
C TYR A 71 -12.00 -22.36 -4.69
N THR A 72 -11.37 -23.53 -4.67
CA THR A 72 -9.94 -23.74 -5.01
C THR A 72 -9.61 -23.57 -6.51
N ASP A 73 -10.46 -24.07 -7.41
CA ASP A 73 -10.22 -24.14 -8.87
C ASP A 73 -11.00 -23.11 -9.72
N LEU A 74 -11.17 -21.89 -9.21
CA LEU A 74 -11.90 -20.83 -9.89
C LEU A 74 -11.19 -20.31 -11.15
N LYS A 75 -11.75 -20.61 -12.33
CA LYS A 75 -11.42 -19.89 -13.58
C LYS A 75 -12.15 -18.55 -13.64
N PHE A 76 -11.56 -17.53 -14.29
CA PHE A 76 -12.20 -16.21 -14.41
C PHE A 76 -13.56 -16.24 -15.10
N LYS A 77 -13.81 -17.23 -15.97
CA LYS A 77 -15.13 -17.44 -16.61
C LYS A 77 -16.20 -17.95 -15.64
N GLU A 78 -15.81 -18.58 -14.53
CA GLU A 78 -16.71 -19.17 -13.55
C GLU A 78 -17.01 -18.21 -12.39
N LEU A 79 -16.29 -17.09 -12.29
CA LEU A 79 -16.53 -16.02 -11.30
C LEU A 79 -18.01 -15.61 -11.20
N PRO A 80 -18.73 -15.35 -12.32
CA PRO A 80 -20.14 -14.97 -12.27
C PRO A 80 -21.02 -16.05 -11.63
N GLN A 81 -20.72 -17.33 -11.89
CA GLN A 81 -21.49 -18.46 -11.36
C GLN A 81 -21.21 -18.70 -9.88
N VAL A 82 -19.96 -18.47 -9.42
CA VAL A 82 -19.62 -18.57 -8.00
C VAL A 82 -20.18 -17.40 -7.20
N LEU A 83 -20.15 -16.19 -7.75
CA LEU A 83 -20.78 -15.01 -7.15
C LEU A 83 -22.30 -15.16 -6.97
N GLU A 84 -22.94 -16.03 -7.74
CA GLU A 84 -24.36 -16.36 -7.59
C GLU A 84 -24.63 -17.37 -6.48
N LYS A 85 -23.64 -18.18 -6.09
CA LYS A 85 -23.76 -19.25 -5.10
C LYS A 85 -23.13 -18.90 -3.75
N ALA A 86 -22.32 -17.84 -3.69
CA ALA A 86 -21.65 -17.40 -2.48
C ALA A 86 -22.63 -16.81 -1.46
N ASP A 87 -22.29 -16.94 -0.16
CA ASP A 87 -23.12 -16.40 0.92
C ASP A 87 -23.33 -14.89 0.79
N PRO A 88 -24.54 -14.39 1.07
CA PRO A 88 -24.88 -12.98 0.92
C PRO A 88 -24.04 -12.06 1.83
N GLU A 89 -23.58 -12.55 2.98
CA GLU A 89 -22.73 -11.80 3.90
C GLU A 89 -21.31 -11.59 3.32
N ILE A 90 -20.76 -12.63 2.68
CA ILE A 90 -19.47 -12.58 1.97
C ILE A 90 -19.58 -11.66 0.76
N ILE A 91 -20.70 -11.74 0.02
CA ILE A 91 -20.98 -10.86 -1.10
C ILE A 91 -21.04 -9.40 -0.64
N ASN A 92 -21.72 -9.12 0.47
CA ASN A 92 -21.89 -7.76 0.98
C ASN A 92 -20.53 -7.11 1.38
N ASP A 93 -19.68 -7.86 2.09
CA ASP A 93 -18.32 -7.41 2.45
C ASP A 93 -17.46 -7.17 1.19
N LEU A 94 -17.56 -8.07 0.20
CA LEU A 94 -16.89 -7.90 -1.09
C LEU A 94 -17.38 -6.64 -1.84
N THR A 95 -18.69 -6.42 -1.92
CA THR A 95 -19.26 -5.23 -2.58
C THR A 95 -18.86 -3.94 -1.90
N SER A 96 -18.82 -3.91 -0.56
CA SER A 96 -18.35 -2.75 0.20
C SER A 96 -16.89 -2.41 -0.14
N GLY A 97 -16.03 -3.43 -0.24
CA GLY A 97 -14.63 -3.27 -0.67
C GLY A 97 -14.49 -2.74 -2.09
N ILE A 98 -15.28 -3.27 -3.04
CA ILE A 98 -15.32 -2.83 -4.44
C ILE A 98 -15.76 -1.37 -4.55
N PHE A 99 -16.86 -1.03 -3.85
CA PHE A 99 -17.41 0.31 -3.83
C PHE A 99 -16.39 1.33 -3.33
N ARG A 100 -15.71 1.03 -2.21
CA ARG A 100 -14.65 1.88 -1.65
C ARG A 100 -13.46 2.02 -2.61
N ALA A 101 -13.04 0.93 -3.26
CA ALA A 101 -11.94 0.98 -4.22
C ALA A 101 -12.23 1.92 -5.40
N ILE A 102 -13.48 1.92 -5.91
CA ILE A 102 -13.89 2.80 -7.01
C ILE A 102 -14.05 4.25 -6.54
N LEU A 103 -14.54 4.47 -5.32
CA LEU A 103 -14.52 5.81 -4.72
C LEU A 103 -13.10 6.39 -4.61
N ILE A 104 -12.15 5.59 -4.11
CA ILE A 104 -10.74 5.98 -4.00
C ILE A 104 -10.16 6.26 -5.40
N TRP A 105 -10.47 5.43 -6.40
CA TRP A 105 -10.05 5.64 -7.78
C TRP A 105 -10.56 6.96 -8.36
N GLY A 106 -11.84 7.31 -8.17
CA GLY A 106 -12.36 8.55 -8.71
C GLY A 106 -11.83 9.79 -7.97
N ALA A 107 -11.52 9.67 -6.68
CA ALA A 107 -10.81 10.71 -5.93
C ALA A 107 -9.40 10.91 -6.49
N PHE A 108 -8.70 9.81 -6.78
CA PHE A 108 -7.39 9.83 -7.43
C PHE A 108 -7.45 10.51 -8.81
N SER A 109 -8.37 10.09 -9.68
CA SER A 109 -8.56 10.70 -11.01
C SER A 109 -8.91 12.19 -10.92
N SER A 110 -9.71 12.58 -9.93
CA SER A 110 -10.00 14.00 -9.65
C SER A 110 -8.76 14.75 -9.16
N GLY A 111 -7.91 14.13 -8.36
CA GLY A 111 -6.61 14.69 -7.97
C GLY A 111 -5.67 14.90 -9.17
N VAL A 112 -5.71 14.00 -10.15
CA VAL A 112 -4.99 14.16 -11.43
C VAL A 112 -5.58 15.32 -12.24
N LEU A 113 -6.90 15.50 -12.23
CA LEU A 113 -7.60 16.59 -12.90
C LEU A 113 -7.25 17.97 -12.30
N ILE A 114 -7.23 18.08 -10.98
CA ILE A 114 -6.94 19.33 -10.26
C ILE A 114 -5.52 19.81 -10.56
N ASN A 115 -4.55 18.91 -10.50
CA ASN A 115 -3.14 19.27 -10.70
C ASN A 115 -2.71 19.32 -12.17
N GLY A 116 -3.57 18.86 -13.08
CA GLY A 116 -3.29 18.66 -14.50
C GLY A 116 -2.57 17.33 -14.77
N PRO A 117 -2.82 16.64 -15.89
CA PRO A 117 -2.47 15.24 -16.08
C PRO A 117 -0.98 14.93 -15.95
N LYS A 118 -0.10 15.80 -16.46
CA LYS A 118 1.35 15.65 -16.30
C LYS A 118 1.76 15.71 -14.83
N LYS A 119 1.33 16.73 -14.08
CA LYS A 119 1.69 16.89 -12.66
C LYS A 119 0.96 15.88 -11.78
N GLY A 120 -0.27 15.49 -12.13
CA GLY A 120 -1.08 14.52 -11.41
C GLY A 120 -0.53 13.10 -11.46
N ILE A 121 -0.09 12.64 -12.64
CA ILE A 121 0.63 11.35 -12.77
C ILE A 121 1.94 11.40 -11.98
N ILE A 122 2.66 12.51 -12.07
CA ILE A 122 3.92 12.68 -11.33
C ILE A 122 3.67 12.59 -9.82
N LEU A 123 2.64 13.29 -9.31
CA LEU A 123 2.28 13.31 -7.89
C LEU A 123 1.77 11.94 -7.42
N ALA A 124 1.01 11.24 -8.26
CA ALA A 124 0.55 9.86 -8.00
C ALA A 124 1.72 8.87 -7.86
N ILE A 125 2.66 8.92 -8.80
CA ILE A 125 3.85 8.07 -8.80
C ILE A 125 4.75 8.43 -7.62
N ASP A 126 4.96 9.72 -7.37
CA ASP A 126 5.75 10.23 -6.24
C ASP A 126 5.13 9.81 -4.89
N PHE A 127 3.81 9.95 -4.71
CA PHE A 127 3.10 9.46 -3.52
C PHE A 127 3.23 7.94 -3.35
N ALA A 128 3.02 7.16 -4.42
CA ALA A 128 3.16 5.70 -4.38
C ALA A 128 4.60 5.29 -4.01
N LEU A 129 5.58 5.97 -4.60
CA LEU A 129 6.99 5.73 -4.31
C LEU A 129 7.33 6.08 -2.86
N VAL A 130 6.93 7.24 -2.36
CA VAL A 130 7.12 7.65 -0.94
C VAL A 130 6.42 6.67 0.00
N PHE A 131 5.21 6.23 -0.35
CA PHE A 131 4.48 5.25 0.45
C PHE A 131 5.21 3.90 0.50
N ILE A 132 5.75 3.42 -0.64
CA ILE A 132 6.48 2.15 -0.69
C ILE A 132 7.83 2.24 0.05
N THR A 133 8.55 3.35 -0.10
CA THR A 133 9.90 3.52 0.47
C THR A 133 9.86 3.84 1.97
N VAL A 134 8.99 4.76 2.39
CA VAL A 134 8.91 5.28 3.76
C VAL A 134 7.68 4.75 4.49
N GLY A 135 6.50 4.85 3.87
CA GLY A 135 5.22 4.52 4.51
C GLY A 135 5.13 3.06 4.98
N LEU A 136 5.41 2.11 4.08
CA LEU A 136 5.40 0.68 4.39
C LEU A 136 6.41 0.33 5.48
N LEU A 137 7.59 0.95 5.43
CA LEU A 137 8.65 0.73 6.41
C LEU A 137 8.21 1.13 7.82
N LEU A 138 7.58 2.30 7.95
CA LEU A 138 7.04 2.78 9.24
C LEU A 138 5.92 1.89 9.75
N ILE A 139 4.97 1.52 8.88
CA ILE A 139 3.84 0.65 9.25
C ILE A 139 4.37 -0.67 9.81
N ILE A 140 5.38 -1.27 9.17
CA ILE A 140 5.96 -2.53 9.63
C ILE A 140 6.67 -2.38 10.96
N SER A 141 7.49 -1.34 11.12
CA SER A 141 8.16 -1.12 12.39
C SER A 141 7.15 -0.90 13.53
N MET A 142 6.03 -0.23 13.26
CA MET A 142 4.92 -0.10 14.22
C MET A 142 4.25 -1.44 14.50
N VAL A 143 3.96 -2.25 13.48
CA VAL A 143 3.36 -3.59 13.65
C VAL A 143 4.27 -4.51 14.47
N VAL A 144 5.58 -4.49 14.21
CA VAL A 144 6.56 -5.25 15.00
C VAL A 144 6.48 -4.84 16.46
N LEU A 145 6.52 -3.54 16.76
CA LEU A 145 6.53 -3.04 18.14
C LEU A 145 5.20 -3.23 18.89
N LEU A 146 4.07 -3.00 18.21
CA LEU A 146 2.76 -2.92 18.86
C LEU A 146 1.97 -4.24 18.81
N MET A 147 2.26 -5.11 17.86
CA MET A 147 1.53 -6.38 17.69
C MET A 147 2.46 -7.58 17.89
N ASP A 148 3.55 -7.65 17.13
CA ASP A 148 4.36 -8.87 17.09
C ASP A 148 5.18 -9.07 18.37
N VAL A 149 5.78 -8.02 18.93
CA VAL A 149 6.53 -8.10 20.19
C VAL A 149 5.64 -8.49 21.38
N PRO A 150 4.46 -7.87 21.61
CA PRO A 150 3.53 -8.33 22.64
C PRO A 150 3.04 -9.76 22.44
N LEU A 151 2.73 -10.15 21.18
CA LEU A 151 2.31 -11.51 20.86
C LEU A 151 3.42 -12.52 21.13
N MET A 152 4.66 -12.19 20.74
CA MET A 152 5.86 -12.99 20.97
C MET A 152 6.12 -13.19 22.48
N LEU A 153 5.94 -12.15 23.29
CA LEU A 153 6.04 -12.25 24.75
C LEU A 153 4.96 -13.15 25.33
N TYR A 154 3.71 -12.99 24.88
CA TYR A 154 2.59 -13.84 25.31
C TYR A 154 2.80 -15.32 24.94
N GLU A 155 3.25 -15.61 23.72
CA GLU A 155 3.52 -16.96 23.23
C GLU A 155 4.78 -17.58 23.85
N SER A 156 5.77 -16.77 24.22
CA SER A 156 6.92 -17.19 25.03
C SER A 156 6.48 -17.68 26.40
N LEU A 157 5.58 -16.95 27.07
CA LEU A 157 5.06 -17.30 28.39
C LEU A 157 4.11 -18.51 28.37
N THR A 158 3.31 -18.65 27.32
CA THR A 158 2.32 -19.74 27.19
C THR A 158 2.83 -20.98 26.44
N GLY A 159 4.05 -20.94 25.91
CA GLY A 159 4.68 -22.07 25.22
C GLY A 159 4.16 -22.34 23.80
N LYS A 160 3.18 -21.55 23.30
CA LYS A 160 2.57 -21.70 21.97
C LYS A 160 3.57 -21.49 20.82
N ARG A 161 3.20 -21.97 19.62
CA ARG A 161 4.00 -21.87 18.39
C ARG A 161 3.90 -20.45 17.81
N LEU A 162 5.06 -19.89 17.44
CA LEU A 162 5.17 -18.54 16.90
C LEU A 162 4.61 -18.41 15.49
N SER A 163 3.95 -17.28 15.24
CA SER A 163 3.24 -17.01 14.00
C SER A 163 4.19 -16.83 12.78
N PRO A 164 3.73 -17.10 11.55
CA PRO A 164 4.54 -17.00 10.32
C PRO A 164 4.79 -15.55 9.82
N ILE A 165 4.50 -14.52 10.62
CA ILE A 165 4.52 -13.10 10.23
C ILE A 165 5.95 -12.62 9.87
N PHE A 166 7.00 -13.26 10.42
CA PHE A 166 8.40 -12.89 10.17
C PHE A 166 8.79 -12.84 8.68
N LYS A 167 8.21 -13.72 7.85
CA LYS A 167 8.49 -13.74 6.40
C LYS A 167 7.93 -12.50 5.70
N GLU A 168 6.77 -12.04 6.12
CA GLU A 168 6.13 -10.84 5.55
C GLU A 168 6.88 -9.58 5.96
N ILE A 169 7.28 -9.49 7.25
CA ILE A 169 8.13 -8.41 7.78
C ILE A 169 9.44 -8.33 6.97
N LEU A 170 10.11 -9.47 6.77
CA LEU A 170 11.36 -9.53 6.01
C LEU A 170 11.18 -9.04 4.57
N LEU A 171 10.19 -9.59 3.85
CA LEU A 171 9.98 -9.28 2.43
C LEU A 171 9.71 -7.81 2.21
N ILE A 172 8.78 -7.23 2.97
CA ILE A 172 8.41 -5.83 2.75
C ILE A 172 9.56 -4.90 3.19
N SER A 173 10.27 -5.23 4.26
CA SER A 173 11.45 -4.45 4.68
C SER A 173 12.59 -4.53 3.67
N LEU A 174 12.75 -5.68 2.99
CA LEU A 174 13.73 -5.83 1.91
C LEU A 174 13.35 -4.97 0.68
N VAL A 175 12.06 -4.93 0.34
CA VAL A 175 11.55 -4.10 -0.77
C VAL A 175 11.74 -2.62 -0.46
N SER A 176 11.35 -2.16 0.74
CA SER A 176 11.53 -0.77 1.16
C SER A 176 13.02 -0.40 1.28
N GLY A 177 13.85 -1.24 1.92
CA GLY A 177 15.30 -1.01 2.02
C GLY A 177 16.00 -0.99 0.66
N GLY A 178 15.66 -1.94 -0.21
CA GLY A 178 16.17 -2.00 -1.59
C GLY A 178 15.80 -0.76 -2.39
N SER A 179 14.57 -0.25 -2.23
CA SER A 179 14.12 0.98 -2.88
C SER A 179 14.88 2.22 -2.38
N LEU A 180 15.24 2.29 -1.09
CA LEU A 180 16.09 3.35 -0.55
C LEU A 180 17.51 3.32 -1.13
N VAL A 181 18.12 2.14 -1.24
CA VAL A 181 19.45 1.99 -1.85
C VAL A 181 19.42 2.38 -3.33
N LEU A 182 18.38 1.95 -4.06
CA LEU A 182 18.19 2.30 -5.46
C LEU A 182 18.03 3.81 -5.65
N LEU A 183 17.30 4.46 -4.74
CA LEU A 183 17.16 5.92 -4.70
C LEU A 183 18.50 6.63 -4.48
N SER A 184 19.34 6.13 -3.58
CA SER A 184 20.70 6.69 -3.40
C SER A 184 21.57 6.50 -4.64
N CYS A 185 21.49 5.37 -5.33
CA CYS A 185 22.23 5.11 -6.57
C CYS A 185 21.76 6.04 -7.69
N MET A 186 20.44 6.23 -7.82
CA MET A 186 19.86 7.19 -8.77
C MET A 186 20.27 8.62 -8.44
N ALA A 187 20.21 9.03 -7.17
CA ALA A 187 20.61 10.37 -6.75
C ALA A 187 22.10 10.66 -7.01
N SER A 188 22.98 9.67 -6.85
CA SER A 188 24.42 9.84 -7.10
C SER A 188 24.80 9.85 -8.59
N HIS A 189 24.01 9.24 -9.47
CA HIS A 189 24.36 9.08 -10.89
C HIS A 189 23.56 9.96 -11.85
N LEU A 190 22.31 10.32 -11.54
CA LEU A 190 21.43 11.03 -12.48
C LEU A 190 21.39 12.55 -12.30
N GLY A 191 21.98 13.09 -11.24
CA GLY A 191 21.86 14.52 -10.92
C GLY A 191 20.43 14.87 -10.47
N ALA A 192 20.29 15.50 -9.31
CA ALA A 192 19.02 15.68 -8.61
C ALA A 192 17.92 16.52 -9.33
N SER A 193 18.17 17.04 -10.54
CA SER A 193 17.34 18.06 -11.17
C SER A 193 16.50 17.62 -12.37
N GLU A 194 16.81 16.50 -13.05
CA GLU A 194 16.16 16.22 -14.35
C GLU A 194 14.87 15.40 -14.26
N ILE A 195 14.60 14.71 -13.14
CA ILE A 195 13.43 13.84 -13.02
C ILE A 195 12.48 14.35 -11.95
N GLY A 196 11.48 15.15 -12.36
CA GLY A 196 10.45 15.69 -11.48
C GLY A 196 9.66 14.64 -10.67
N LEU A 197 9.70 13.36 -11.08
CA LEU A 197 9.08 12.21 -10.38
C LEU A 197 9.73 11.85 -9.04
N PHE A 198 10.99 12.21 -8.83
CA PHE A 198 11.73 11.84 -7.61
C PHE A 198 11.93 13.02 -6.67
N ARG A 199 11.31 14.18 -6.95
CA ARG A 199 11.61 15.41 -6.21
C ARG A 199 11.28 15.29 -4.72
N SER A 200 10.18 14.65 -4.34
CA SER A 200 9.84 14.46 -2.92
C SER A 200 10.71 13.38 -2.28
N LEU A 201 11.04 12.33 -3.03
CA LEU A 201 11.98 11.30 -2.61
C LEU A 201 13.41 11.84 -2.37
N LEU A 202 13.87 12.75 -3.22
CA LEU A 202 15.14 13.44 -3.10
C LEU A 202 15.21 14.34 -1.85
N LYS A 203 14.09 14.90 -1.38
CA LYS A 203 14.07 15.66 -0.11
C LYS A 203 14.48 14.78 1.08
N PHE A 204 14.06 13.52 1.09
CA PHE A 204 14.47 12.57 2.12
C PHE A 204 15.96 12.22 2.03
N TYR A 205 16.52 12.13 0.82
CA TYR A 205 17.96 11.91 0.61
C TYR A 205 18.82 13.12 1.00
N VAL A 206 18.34 14.34 0.72
CA VAL A 206 19.04 15.58 1.10
C VAL A 206 19.17 15.69 2.61
N ASN A 207 18.18 15.23 3.38
CA ASN A 207 18.28 15.08 4.82
C ASN A 207 19.04 13.78 5.17
N ARG A 208 20.37 13.86 5.19
CA ARG A 208 21.26 12.70 5.42
C ARG A 208 20.95 11.94 6.72
N ASP A 209 20.56 12.64 7.77
CA ASP A 209 20.24 12.02 9.06
C ASP A 209 18.95 11.20 8.98
N LEU A 210 17.92 11.73 8.31
CA LEU A 210 16.67 11.01 8.09
C LEU A 210 16.87 9.79 7.18
N TYR A 211 17.64 9.94 6.10
CA TYR A 211 17.97 8.83 5.22
C TYR A 211 18.74 7.71 5.95
N ALA A 212 19.74 8.07 6.75
CA ALA A 212 20.49 7.11 7.57
C ALA A 212 19.57 6.39 8.57
N ASN A 213 18.68 7.12 9.25
CA ASN A 213 17.73 6.53 10.18
C ASN A 213 16.72 5.60 9.48
N LEU A 214 16.25 5.94 8.28
CA LEU A 214 15.37 5.08 7.48
C LEU A 214 16.08 3.79 7.02
N GLN A 215 17.33 3.89 6.58
CA GLN A 215 18.13 2.70 6.27
C GLN A 215 18.34 1.81 7.49
N LEU A 216 18.64 2.42 8.64
CA LEU A 216 18.88 1.70 9.89
C LEU A 216 17.59 1.01 10.39
N LEU A 217 16.45 1.69 10.25
CA LEU A 217 15.13 1.12 10.52
C LEU A 217 14.82 -0.08 9.62
N SER A 218 15.13 0.03 8.32
CA SER A 218 15.00 -1.07 7.37
C SER A 218 15.92 -2.25 7.71
N ALA A 219 17.17 -1.98 8.07
CA ALA A 219 18.14 -3.01 8.43
C ALA A 219 17.70 -3.76 9.70
N LEU A 220 17.18 -3.06 10.71
CA LEU A 220 16.66 -3.68 11.93
C LEU A 220 15.41 -4.52 11.67
N ASN A 221 14.48 -4.08 10.82
CA ASN A 221 13.32 -4.90 10.47
C ASN A 221 13.74 -6.17 9.68
N ILE A 222 14.72 -6.06 8.78
CA ILE A 222 15.28 -7.22 8.07
C ILE A 222 15.93 -8.19 9.05
N LEU A 223 16.74 -7.67 9.99
CA LEU A 223 17.38 -8.48 11.02
C LEU A 223 16.34 -9.16 11.91
N TYR A 224 15.28 -8.43 12.29
CA TYR A 224 14.14 -8.97 13.04
C TYR A 224 13.50 -10.16 12.31
N GLY A 225 13.16 -9.98 11.03
CA GLY A 225 12.61 -11.05 10.20
C GLY A 225 13.56 -12.27 10.07
N LEU A 226 14.86 -12.03 9.86
CA LEU A 226 15.86 -13.10 9.74
C LEU A 226 16.05 -13.89 11.03
N VAL A 227 16.15 -13.20 12.18
CA VAL A 227 16.27 -13.86 13.49
C VAL A 227 15.01 -14.69 13.79
N GLY A 228 13.83 -14.16 13.45
CA GLY A 228 12.56 -14.86 13.59
C GLY A 228 12.46 -16.14 12.74
N ILE A 229 13.03 -16.15 11.53
CA ILE A 229 13.01 -17.31 10.64
C ILE A 229 14.11 -18.33 10.97
N LEU A 230 15.32 -17.86 11.24
CA LEU A 230 16.51 -18.73 11.31
C LEU A 230 16.87 -19.17 12.73
N ILE A 231 16.82 -18.25 13.69
CA ILE A 231 17.34 -18.47 15.05
C ILE A 231 16.24 -18.95 15.97
N LEU A 232 15.05 -18.35 15.88
CA LEU A 232 13.92 -18.64 16.75
C LEU A 232 13.48 -20.12 16.72
N PRO A 233 13.42 -20.82 15.57
CA PRO A 233 13.05 -22.24 15.54
C PRO A 233 14.12 -23.16 16.11
N ARG A 234 15.40 -22.76 16.04
CA ARG A 234 16.55 -23.60 16.39
C ARG A 234 17.04 -23.38 17.83
N ARG A 235 16.92 -22.16 18.35
CA ARG A 235 17.35 -21.75 19.70
C ARG A 235 16.35 -20.75 20.30
N ARG A 236 15.21 -21.26 20.78
CA ARG A 236 14.07 -20.45 21.27
C ARG A 236 14.47 -19.31 22.23
N ARG A 237 15.24 -19.60 23.29
CA ARG A 237 15.63 -18.58 24.30
C ARG A 237 16.54 -17.49 23.72
N ALA A 238 17.55 -17.87 22.94
CA ALA A 238 18.48 -16.92 22.33
C ALA A 238 17.81 -16.09 21.23
N GLY A 239 16.94 -16.70 20.42
CA GLY A 239 16.15 -16.01 19.40
C GLY A 239 15.22 -14.95 20.01
N LEU A 240 14.51 -15.31 21.08
CA LEU A 240 13.63 -14.37 21.81
C LEU A 240 14.41 -13.18 22.38
N LEU A 241 15.57 -13.42 23.01
CA LEU A 241 16.43 -12.36 23.53
C LEU A 241 16.93 -11.42 22.42
N MET A 242 17.37 -11.98 21.29
CA MET A 242 17.80 -11.17 20.15
C MET A 242 16.65 -10.33 19.56
N LEU A 243 15.46 -10.92 19.38
CA LEU A 243 14.29 -10.21 18.88
C LEU A 243 13.87 -9.07 19.83
N LEU A 244 13.99 -9.29 21.14
CA LEU A 244 13.68 -8.28 22.15
C LEU A 244 14.69 -7.14 22.13
N LEU A 245 15.98 -7.42 21.98
CA LEU A 245 17.02 -6.39 21.80
C LEU A 245 16.80 -5.58 20.51
N ILE A 246 16.45 -6.24 19.40
CA ILE A 246 16.14 -5.57 18.14
C ILE A 246 14.90 -4.68 18.29
N ALA A 247 13.85 -5.18 18.94
CA ALA A 247 12.65 -4.39 19.25
C ALA A 247 12.98 -3.17 20.12
N LEU A 248 13.84 -3.33 21.14
CA LEU A 248 14.26 -2.22 22.00
C LEU A 248 15.05 -1.17 21.22
N ALA A 249 15.86 -1.58 20.24
CA ALA A 249 16.58 -0.68 19.34
C ALA A 249 15.63 0.02 18.34
N LEU A 250 14.58 -0.66 17.88
CA LEU A 250 13.58 -0.09 16.94
C LEU A 250 12.85 1.12 17.53
N VAL A 251 12.51 1.10 18.83
CA VAL A 251 11.75 2.19 19.49
C VAL A 251 12.40 3.57 19.34
N PRO A 252 13.65 3.82 19.78
CA PRO A 252 14.25 5.14 19.69
C PRO A 252 14.48 5.60 18.25
N ILE A 253 14.73 4.68 17.31
CA ILE A 253 14.93 5.02 15.89
C ILE A 253 13.60 5.42 15.26
N LEU A 254 12.53 4.68 15.55
CA LEU A 254 11.20 5.00 15.06
C LEU A 254 10.76 6.39 15.55
N ILE A 255 10.97 6.70 16.83
CA ILE A 255 10.69 8.03 17.39
C ILE A 255 11.49 9.12 16.67
N LYS A 256 12.80 8.92 16.45
CA LYS A 256 13.64 9.88 15.72
C LYS A 256 13.15 10.12 14.29
N VAL A 257 12.78 9.05 13.57
CA VAL A 257 12.25 9.15 12.21
C VAL A 257 10.92 9.89 12.19
N PHE A 258 10.02 9.63 13.15
CA PHE A 258 8.74 10.35 13.25
C PHE A 258 8.92 11.84 13.50
N ILE A 259 9.83 12.22 14.42
CA ILE A 259 10.12 13.64 14.72
C ILE A 259 10.69 14.33 13.47
N GLN A 260 11.65 13.68 12.80
CA GLN A 260 12.30 14.23 11.61
C GLN A 260 11.34 14.36 10.42
N LEU A 261 10.41 13.41 10.26
CA LEU A 261 9.36 13.48 9.24
C LEU A 261 8.35 14.60 9.51
N HIS A 262 8.03 14.88 10.77
CA HIS A 262 7.15 15.99 11.11
C HIS A 262 7.81 17.36 10.88
N SER A 263 9.14 17.45 11.02
CA SER A 263 9.89 18.69 10.80
C SER A 263 10.16 19.07 9.33
N LEU A 264 9.70 18.24 8.38
CA LEU A 264 9.94 18.35 6.93
C LEU A 264 8.76 18.98 6.19
#